data_AF-A0A0B3ARE9-F1
#
_entry.id   AF-A0A0B3ARE9-F1
#
_cell.length_a   1.000
_cell.length_b   1.000
_cell.length_c   1.000
_cell.angle_alpha   90.00
_cell.angle_beta   90.00
_cell.angle_gamma   90.00
#
_symmetry.space_group_name_H-M   'P 1'
#
loop_
_entity.id
_entity.type
_entity.pdbx_description
1 polymer ?
#
loop_
_entity_poly.entity_id
_entity_poly.type
_entity_poly.pdbx_seq_one_letter_code
_entity_poly.pdbx_strand_id
1 'polypeptide(L)'
;MTEQKYLKIPFIWSKYKTFSGADFNLLYKNVEGDSKGANITLFENEIDGDSKGANIAWVNLIKGDSKGTNIAGLVNKIDGDSKGANIAGVFNYSKGVKDFLFQYGTLANIIKEENKDAFVLQAGLYNELGDNYFPFIQIYGLKNVPKLIKNAFKKRNLEDKLEGEQK
;
A
#
# COMPACT_ATOMS: atom_id res chain seq x y z
N MET A 1 -20.77 -4.14 -4.21
CA MET A 1 -20.07 -3.80 -5.47
C MET A 1 -19.62 -5.13 -6.06
N THR A 2 -20.20 -5.54 -7.18
CA THR A 2 -20.01 -6.89 -7.75
C THR A 2 -18.69 -6.94 -8.53
N GLU A 3 -17.86 -7.96 -8.26
CA GLU A 3 -16.60 -8.21 -8.98
C GLU A 3 -16.89 -8.43 -10.47
N GLN A 4 -16.38 -7.55 -11.34
CA GLN A 4 -16.48 -7.71 -12.80
C GLN A 4 -15.15 -8.24 -13.32
N LYS A 5 -15.20 -9.44 -13.90
CA LYS A 5 -14.04 -10.25 -14.26
C LYS A 5 -13.97 -10.41 -15.77
N TYR A 6 -12.83 -10.07 -16.37
CA TYR A 6 -12.63 -10.14 -17.82
C TYR A 6 -12.07 -11.50 -18.24
N LEU A 7 -11.08 -12.01 -17.52
CA LEU A 7 -10.39 -13.24 -17.90
C LEU A 7 -9.75 -13.87 -16.65
N LYS A 8 -9.82 -15.20 -16.51
CA LYS A 8 -9.04 -15.95 -15.53
C LYS A 8 -8.65 -17.29 -16.09
N ILE A 9 -7.35 -17.51 -16.20
CA ILE A 9 -6.77 -18.84 -16.28
C ILE A 9 -6.49 -19.23 -14.83
N PRO A 10 -7.24 -20.21 -14.26
CA PRO A 10 -7.14 -20.55 -12.85
C PRO A 10 -5.68 -20.72 -12.42
N PHE A 11 -5.32 -20.05 -11.32
CA PHE A 11 -3.99 -20.09 -10.72
C PHE A 11 -2.84 -19.54 -11.56
N ILE A 12 -3.02 -19.15 -12.82
CA ILE A 12 -1.92 -18.64 -13.67
C ILE A 12 -2.05 -17.13 -13.83
N TRP A 13 -3.21 -16.68 -14.30
CA TRP A 13 -3.44 -15.27 -14.63
C TRP A 13 -4.89 -14.88 -14.38
N SER A 14 -5.10 -13.73 -13.76
CA SER A 14 -6.43 -13.11 -13.65
C SER A 14 -6.42 -11.64 -14.06
N LYS A 15 -7.50 -11.22 -14.74
CA LYS A 15 -7.78 -9.82 -15.09
C LYS A 15 -9.17 -9.41 -14.61
N TYR A 16 -9.23 -8.34 -13.84
CA TYR A 16 -10.43 -7.80 -13.20
C TYR A 16 -10.64 -6.35 -13.59
N LYS A 17 -11.90 -5.93 -13.71
CA LYS A 17 -12.24 -4.51 -13.79
C LYS A 17 -12.10 -3.84 -12.43
N THR A 18 -12.63 -4.49 -11.41
CA THR A 18 -12.51 -4.12 -9.99
C THR A 18 -12.49 -5.41 -9.20
N PHE A 19 -11.72 -5.44 -8.11
CA PHE A 19 -11.57 -6.64 -7.30
C PHE A 19 -11.99 -6.38 -5.86
N SER A 20 -12.74 -7.30 -5.25
CA SER A 20 -13.10 -7.26 -3.84
C SER A 20 -13.09 -8.66 -3.25
N GLY A 21 -12.07 -9.03 -2.48
CA GLY A 21 -11.96 -10.36 -1.88
C GLY A 21 -10.53 -10.82 -1.65
N ALA A 22 -10.30 -12.12 -1.72
CA ALA A 22 -8.98 -12.73 -1.65
C ALA A 22 -8.75 -13.58 -2.91
N ASP A 23 -7.59 -13.44 -3.55
CA ASP A 23 -7.27 -14.17 -4.77
C ASP A 23 -5.78 -14.49 -4.83
N PHE A 24 -5.50 -15.64 -5.44
CA PHE A 24 -4.16 -16.19 -5.61
C PHE A 24 -3.89 -16.47 -7.09
N ASN A 25 -2.78 -15.96 -7.61
CA ASN A 25 -2.29 -16.21 -8.96
C ASN A 25 -0.81 -16.60 -8.93
N LEU A 26 -0.36 -17.42 -9.87
CA LEU A 26 1.05 -17.79 -9.99
C LEU A 26 1.78 -16.68 -10.73
N LEU A 27 1.40 -16.35 -11.96
CA LEU A 27 2.19 -15.46 -12.81
C LEU A 27 1.78 -14.00 -12.67
N TYR A 28 0.51 -13.71 -12.90
CA TYR A 28 0.11 -12.32 -13.08
C TYR A 28 -1.30 -12.06 -12.58
N LYS A 29 -1.50 -10.88 -11.99
CA LYS A 29 -2.82 -10.34 -11.71
C LYS A 29 -2.88 -8.90 -12.18
N ASN A 30 -3.94 -8.55 -12.90
CA ASN A 30 -4.26 -7.17 -13.27
C ASN A 30 -5.65 -6.79 -12.76
N VAL A 31 -5.76 -5.62 -12.14
CA VAL A 31 -7.02 -4.98 -11.76
C VAL A 31 -7.05 -3.60 -12.41
N GLU A 32 -7.90 -3.40 -13.42
CA GLU A 32 -7.99 -2.13 -14.18
C GLU A 32 -8.54 -0.94 -13.37
N GLY A 33 -9.12 -1.22 -12.21
CA GLY A 33 -9.69 -0.22 -11.32
C GLY A 33 -9.32 -0.51 -9.88
N ASP A 34 -10.25 -0.25 -8.96
CA ASP A 34 -9.99 -0.43 -7.54
C ASP A 34 -9.91 -1.90 -7.14
N SER A 35 -8.98 -2.17 -6.23
CA SER A 35 -8.81 -3.45 -5.56
C SER A 35 -9.02 -3.30 -4.06
N LYS A 36 -9.88 -4.15 -3.47
CA LYS A 36 -10.14 -4.23 -2.04
C LYS A 36 -9.92 -5.66 -1.54
N GLY A 37 -9.01 -5.87 -0.59
CA GLY A 37 -8.75 -7.17 0.00
C GLY A 37 -7.34 -7.69 -0.26
N ALA A 38 -7.19 -9.00 -0.43
CA ALA A 38 -5.88 -9.68 -0.51
C ALA A 38 -5.56 -10.15 -1.93
N ASN A 39 -4.50 -9.62 -2.51
CA ASN A 39 -3.94 -10.04 -3.80
C ASN A 39 -2.62 -10.76 -3.54
N ILE A 40 -2.56 -12.06 -3.85
CA ILE A 40 -1.34 -12.85 -3.70
C ILE A 40 -0.94 -13.35 -5.08
N THR A 41 0.22 -12.93 -5.56
CA THR A 41 0.78 -13.36 -6.84
C THR A 41 2.23 -13.82 -6.65
N LEU A 42 2.75 -14.80 -7.40
CA LEU A 42 4.18 -15.17 -7.28
C LEU A 42 5.06 -14.14 -7.98
N PHE A 43 4.69 -13.66 -9.17
CA PHE A 43 5.49 -12.70 -9.94
C PHE A 43 4.92 -11.27 -9.90
N GLU A 44 3.90 -10.94 -10.69
CA GLU A 44 3.50 -9.55 -10.87
C GLU A 44 2.04 -9.28 -10.50
N ASN A 45 1.81 -8.26 -9.69
CA ASN A 45 0.48 -7.77 -9.33
C ASN A 45 0.36 -6.29 -9.73
N GLU A 46 -0.52 -6.00 -10.69
CA GLU A 46 -0.78 -4.67 -11.22
C GLU A 46 -2.21 -4.21 -10.86
N ILE A 47 -2.32 -3.01 -10.30
CA ILE A 47 -3.58 -2.37 -9.95
C ILE A 47 -3.56 -0.95 -10.53
N ASP A 48 -4.47 -0.66 -11.47
CA ASP A 48 -4.53 0.63 -12.16
C ASP A 48 -5.29 1.69 -11.34
N GLY A 49 -6.11 1.27 -10.39
CA GLY A 49 -6.83 2.16 -9.47
C GLY A 49 -6.24 2.17 -8.05
N ASP A 50 -7.12 2.41 -7.07
CA ASP A 50 -6.74 2.38 -5.66
C ASP A 50 -6.65 0.95 -5.14
N SER A 51 -5.65 0.69 -4.30
CA SER A 51 -5.54 -0.53 -3.51
C SER A 51 -5.90 -0.29 -2.05
N LYS A 52 -6.80 -1.12 -1.51
CA LYS A 52 -7.16 -1.16 -0.08
C LYS A 52 -7.07 -2.59 0.45
N GLY A 53 -5.98 -2.93 1.13
CA GLY A 53 -5.78 -4.28 1.68
C GLY A 53 -4.33 -4.74 1.58
N ALA A 54 -4.13 -6.02 1.28
CA ALA A 54 -2.80 -6.64 1.24
C ALA A 54 -2.44 -7.05 -0.20
N ASN A 55 -1.25 -6.65 -0.67
CA ASN A 55 -0.70 -7.08 -1.95
C ASN A 55 0.63 -7.79 -1.71
N ILE A 56 0.75 -9.03 -2.18
CA ILE A 56 1.96 -9.84 -2.03
C ILE A 56 2.37 -10.32 -3.42
N ALA A 57 3.57 -9.95 -3.87
CA ALA A 57 4.08 -10.29 -5.20
C ALA A 57 5.62 -10.34 -5.24
N TRP A 58 6.22 -10.71 -6.37
CA TRP A 58 7.63 -10.38 -6.63
C TRP A 58 7.77 -8.89 -6.97
N VAL A 59 6.79 -8.36 -7.72
CA VAL A 59 6.65 -6.95 -8.09
C VAL A 59 5.21 -6.52 -7.89
N ASN A 60 4.99 -5.45 -7.11
CA ASN A 60 3.70 -4.77 -7.01
C ASN A 60 3.75 -3.43 -7.76
N LEU A 61 2.80 -3.22 -8.66
CA LEU A 61 2.61 -1.97 -9.40
C LEU A 61 1.21 -1.43 -9.10
N ILE A 62 1.11 -0.26 -8.48
CA ILE A 62 -0.17 0.38 -8.13
C ILE A 62 -0.16 1.80 -8.69
N LYS A 63 -1.06 2.11 -9.62
CA LYS A 63 -1.11 3.45 -10.24
C LYS A 63 -1.85 4.48 -9.36
N GLY A 64 -2.78 4.03 -8.52
CA GLY A 64 -3.52 4.88 -7.56
C GLY A 64 -2.93 4.90 -6.16
N ASP A 65 -3.77 5.23 -5.17
CA ASP A 65 -3.38 5.19 -3.76
C ASP A 65 -3.25 3.76 -3.26
N SER A 66 -2.34 3.54 -2.32
CA SER A 66 -2.28 2.29 -1.55
C SER A 66 -2.57 2.52 -0.07
N LYS A 67 -3.59 1.84 0.44
CA LYS A 67 -4.01 1.85 1.85
C LYS A 67 -3.98 0.43 2.39
N GLY A 68 -2.88 0.04 3.02
CA GLY A 68 -2.69 -1.28 3.60
C GLY A 68 -1.25 -1.75 3.54
N THR A 69 -1.03 -3.03 3.21
CA THR A 69 0.29 -3.67 3.26
C THR A 69 0.69 -4.16 1.87
N ASN A 70 1.81 -3.69 1.36
CA ASN A 70 2.41 -4.19 0.12
C ASN A 70 3.72 -4.91 0.45
N ILE A 71 3.83 -6.17 0.05
CA ILE A 71 5.02 -7.00 0.22
C ILE A 71 5.48 -7.43 -1.17
N ALA A 72 6.69 -7.04 -1.53
CA ALA A 72 7.32 -7.39 -2.79
C ALA A 72 8.64 -8.14 -2.57
N GLY A 73 8.91 -9.13 -3.40
CA GLY A 73 10.23 -9.76 -3.48
C GLY A 73 11.31 -8.78 -3.95
N LEU A 74 11.01 -7.93 -4.92
CA LEU A 74 11.94 -6.92 -5.45
C LEU A 74 11.44 -5.49 -5.24
N VAL A 75 10.27 -5.16 -5.78
CA VAL A 75 9.83 -3.76 -5.94
C VAL A 75 8.36 -3.57 -5.57
N ASN A 76 8.09 -2.58 -4.73
CA ASN A 76 6.78 -1.93 -4.68
C ASN A 76 6.88 -0.58 -5.38
N LYS A 77 6.04 -0.35 -6.39
CA LYS A 77 5.91 0.96 -7.06
C LYS A 77 4.47 1.45 -6.94
N ILE A 78 4.28 2.58 -6.28
CA ILE A 78 2.97 3.20 -6.04
C ILE A 78 2.99 4.62 -6.60
N ASP A 79 2.27 4.88 -7.69
CA ASP A 79 2.26 6.20 -8.34
C ASP A 79 1.33 7.22 -7.62
N GLY A 80 0.58 6.78 -6.60
CA GLY A 80 -0.20 7.62 -5.69
C GLY A 80 0.33 7.69 -4.25
N ASP A 81 -0.56 8.01 -3.30
CA ASP A 81 -0.19 8.11 -1.88
C ASP A 81 -0.13 6.72 -1.23
N SER A 82 0.87 6.50 -0.39
CA SER A 82 0.98 5.30 0.46
C SER A 82 0.55 5.56 1.90
N LYS A 83 -0.17 4.60 2.47
CA LYS A 83 -0.51 4.51 3.89
C LYS A 83 -0.47 3.05 4.36
N GLY A 84 0.24 2.78 5.45
CA GLY A 84 0.41 1.44 6.01
C GLY A 84 1.87 0.98 5.94
N ALA A 85 2.14 -0.11 5.23
CA ALA A 85 3.48 -0.69 5.13
C ALA A 85 3.83 -1.09 3.69
N ASN A 86 5.00 -0.69 3.21
CA ASN A 86 5.58 -1.16 1.96
C ASN A 86 6.91 -1.88 2.26
N ILE A 87 6.98 -3.18 1.99
CA ILE A 87 8.15 -4.01 2.25
C ILE A 87 8.61 -4.58 0.92
N ALA A 88 9.86 -4.32 0.54
CA ALA A 88 10.43 -4.78 -0.72
C ALA A 88 11.84 -5.33 -0.47
N GLY A 89 12.24 -6.38 -1.18
CA GLY A 89 13.61 -6.89 -1.07
C GLY A 89 14.66 -5.94 -1.65
N VAL A 90 14.28 -5.04 -2.56
CA VAL A 90 15.23 -4.10 -3.18
C VAL A 90 14.79 -2.66 -2.97
N PHE A 91 13.61 -2.29 -3.48
CA PHE A 91 13.22 -0.89 -3.60
C PHE A 91 11.73 -0.64 -3.34
N ASN A 92 11.42 0.44 -2.62
CA ASN A 92 10.08 1.01 -2.55
C ASN A 92 10.03 2.40 -3.18
N TYR A 93 8.99 2.64 -3.98
CA TYR A 93 8.60 3.95 -4.46
C TYR A 93 7.16 4.25 -4.07
N SER A 94 6.93 5.46 -3.57
CA SER A 94 5.60 6.06 -3.56
C SER A 94 5.66 7.52 -3.99
N LYS A 95 4.65 8.00 -4.71
CA LYS A 95 4.55 9.44 -5.01
C LYS A 95 4.43 10.26 -3.74
N GLY A 96 3.55 9.88 -2.81
CA GLY A 96 3.33 10.62 -1.58
C GLY A 96 2.98 9.74 -0.38
N VAL A 97 2.66 10.39 0.75
CA VAL A 97 2.27 9.75 2.00
C VAL A 97 1.10 10.47 2.65
N LYS A 98 0.10 9.71 3.12
CA LYS A 98 -1.14 10.31 3.64
C LYS A 98 -1.20 10.49 5.16
N ASP A 99 -0.79 9.47 5.93
CA ASP A 99 -0.89 9.45 7.39
C ASP A 99 0.33 8.77 8.01
N PHE A 100 0.28 7.45 8.18
CA PHE A 100 1.39 6.64 8.66
C PHE A 100 1.92 5.79 7.52
N LEU A 101 3.25 5.72 7.40
CA LEU A 101 3.90 4.83 6.45
C LEU A 101 5.18 4.24 7.03
N PHE A 102 5.26 2.92 7.02
CA PHE A 102 6.51 2.18 7.19
C PHE A 102 7.02 1.72 5.83
N GLN A 103 8.29 1.93 5.52
CA GLN A 103 8.94 1.33 4.35
C GLN A 103 10.19 0.57 4.74
N TYR A 104 10.34 -0.64 4.21
CA TYR A 104 11.58 -1.41 4.28
C TYR A 104 11.99 -1.82 2.87
N GLY A 105 13.19 -1.43 2.47
CA GLY A 105 13.76 -1.71 1.16
C GLY A 105 15.27 -1.79 1.30
N THR A 106 15.90 -2.92 0.95
CA THR A 106 17.34 -3.10 1.22
C THR A 106 18.19 -2.03 0.57
N LEU A 107 17.94 -1.66 -0.70
CA LEU A 107 18.71 -0.63 -1.38
C LEU A 107 18.12 0.76 -1.17
N ALA A 108 16.82 0.94 -1.44
CA ALA A 108 16.24 2.28 -1.43
C ALA A 108 14.76 2.33 -1.05
N ASN A 109 14.38 3.40 -0.38
CA ASN A 109 13.01 3.82 -0.13
C ASN A 109 12.84 5.27 -0.57
N ILE A 110 11.90 5.54 -1.48
CA ILE A 110 11.69 6.89 -2.03
C ILE A 110 10.23 7.28 -1.88
N ILE A 111 10.00 8.43 -1.25
CA ILE A 111 8.71 9.12 -1.19
C ILE A 111 8.93 10.51 -1.78
N LYS A 112 8.32 10.80 -2.94
CA LYS A 112 8.60 12.06 -3.67
C LYS A 112 7.99 13.30 -3.03
N GLU A 113 6.78 13.18 -2.50
CA GLU A 113 6.02 14.28 -1.94
C GLU A 113 5.88 14.05 -0.43
N GLU A 114 6.47 14.94 0.37
CA GLU A 114 6.32 14.91 1.81
C GLU A 114 4.92 15.40 2.25
N ASN A 115 4.43 14.84 3.35
CA ASN A 115 3.25 15.37 4.04
C ASN A 115 3.64 15.69 5.49
N LYS A 116 3.55 16.97 5.85
CA LYS A 116 3.99 17.49 7.15
C LYS A 116 3.19 16.96 8.34
N ASP A 117 1.99 16.43 8.09
CA ASP A 117 1.14 15.79 9.08
C ASP A 117 1.36 14.27 9.18
N ALA A 118 2.16 13.68 8.30
CA ALA A 118 2.44 12.26 8.29
C ALA A 118 3.50 11.84 9.32
N PHE A 119 3.51 10.56 9.67
CA PHE A 119 4.60 9.87 10.36
C PHE A 119 5.18 8.82 9.43
N VAL A 120 6.48 8.90 9.16
CA VAL A 120 7.18 7.99 8.25
C VAL A 120 8.35 7.36 8.96
N LEU A 121 8.49 6.04 8.81
CA LEU A 121 9.67 5.27 9.20
C LEU A 121 10.17 4.52 7.96
N GLN A 122 11.39 4.79 7.51
CA GLN A 122 12.01 4.07 6.40
C GLN A 122 13.26 3.35 6.90
N ALA A 123 13.50 2.14 6.40
CA ALA A 123 14.70 1.36 6.68
C ALA A 123 15.28 0.80 5.37
N GLY A 124 16.54 1.15 5.09
CA GLY A 124 17.21 0.86 3.83
C GLY A 124 18.52 1.63 3.66
N LEU A 125 19.41 1.18 2.76
CA LEU A 125 20.70 1.87 2.53
C LEU A 125 20.50 3.33 2.09
N TYR A 126 19.46 3.61 1.31
CA TYR A 126 19.07 4.94 0.86
C TYR A 126 17.61 5.21 1.24
N ASN A 127 17.31 6.31 1.93
CA ASN A 127 15.93 6.73 2.18
C ASN A 127 15.76 8.20 1.80
N GLU A 128 14.70 8.48 1.06
CA GLU A 128 14.31 9.81 0.56
C GLU A 128 12.83 10.07 0.89
N LEU A 129 12.58 11.25 1.45
CA LEU A 129 11.25 11.79 1.71
C LEU A 129 11.22 13.28 1.34
N GLY A 130 10.66 13.60 0.17
CA GLY A 130 10.77 14.93 -0.41
C GLY A 130 12.23 15.32 -0.59
N ASP A 131 12.62 16.47 -0.07
CA ASP A 131 13.99 16.97 -0.12
C ASP A 131 14.89 16.37 1.00
N ASN A 132 14.35 15.53 1.87
CA ASN A 132 15.09 14.96 3.00
C ASN A 132 15.65 13.58 2.66
N TYR A 133 16.97 13.44 2.74
CA TYR A 133 17.69 12.18 2.56
C TYR A 133 18.33 11.72 3.88
N PHE A 134 18.17 10.44 4.24
CA PHE A 134 18.89 9.86 5.38
C PHE A 134 19.10 8.34 5.20
N PRO A 135 20.33 7.81 5.30
CA PRO A 135 20.61 6.39 5.12
C PRO A 135 20.18 5.55 6.34
N PHE A 136 20.11 4.23 6.14
CA PHE A 136 19.80 3.18 7.12
C PHE A 136 18.44 3.23 7.79
N ILE A 137 18.16 4.26 8.59
CA ILE A 137 16.91 4.44 9.33
C ILE A 137 16.53 5.92 9.28
N GLN A 138 15.45 6.24 8.57
CA GLN A 138 14.88 7.59 8.52
C GLN A 138 13.58 7.62 9.32
N ILE A 139 13.46 8.59 10.23
CA ILE A 139 12.25 8.85 11.01
C ILE A 139 11.80 10.28 10.73
N TYR A 140 10.56 10.45 10.28
CA TYR A 140 9.96 11.75 10.02
C TYR A 140 8.62 11.88 10.72
N GLY A 141 8.32 13.08 11.23
CA GLY A 141 6.99 13.39 11.74
C GLY A 141 6.64 12.72 13.07
N LEU A 142 7.63 12.38 13.91
CA LEU A 142 7.40 11.77 15.23
C LEU A 142 6.43 12.58 16.11
N LYS A 143 6.47 13.91 16.00
CA LYS A 143 5.54 14.84 16.67
C LYS A 143 4.06 14.62 16.29
N ASN A 144 3.79 14.00 15.14
CA ASN A 144 2.44 13.75 14.65
C ASN A 144 1.85 12.44 15.23
N VAL A 145 2.66 11.58 15.85
CA VAL A 145 2.21 10.28 16.39
C VAL A 145 1.05 10.42 17.39
N PRO A 146 1.06 11.32 18.39
CA PRO A 146 -0.07 11.48 19.29
C PRO A 146 -1.38 11.88 18.57
N LYS A 147 -1.29 12.77 17.56
CA LYS A 147 -2.43 13.21 16.74
C LYS A 147 -2.99 12.03 15.92
N LEU A 148 -2.12 11.25 15.30
CA LEU A 148 -2.49 10.06 14.52
C LEU A 148 -3.20 9.01 15.38
N ILE A 149 -2.66 8.72 16.57
CA ILE A 149 -3.26 7.80 17.54
C ILE A 149 -4.66 8.29 17.94
N LYS A 150 -4.79 9.57 18.32
CA LYS A 150 -6.09 10.16 18.70
C LYS A 150 -7.12 10.05 17.57
N ASN A 151 -6.71 10.31 16.34
CA ASN A 151 -7.59 10.21 15.16
C ASN A 151 -8.05 8.76 14.92
N ALA A 152 -7.17 7.78 15.09
CA ALA A 152 -7.52 6.37 14.96
C ALA A 152 -8.58 5.93 15.99
N PHE A 153 -8.41 6.30 17.25
CA PHE A 153 -9.40 6.00 18.31
C PHE A 153 -10.74 6.70 18.07
N LYS A 154 -10.73 7.98 17.67
CA LYS A 154 -11.96 8.71 17.36
C LYS A 154 -12.74 8.05 16.22
N LYS A 155 -12.04 7.63 15.16
CA LYS A 155 -12.65 6.96 14.02
C LYS A 155 -13.30 5.64 14.42
N ARG A 156 -12.60 4.81 15.20
CA ARG A 156 -13.13 3.53 15.71
C ARG A 156 -14.42 3.73 16.53
N ASN A 157 -14.42 4.68 17.46
CA ASN A 157 -15.61 4.96 18.28
C ASN A 157 -16.81 5.45 17.46
N LEU A 158 -16.59 6.09 16.31
CA LEU A 158 -17.67 6.51 15.42
C LEU A 158 -18.23 5.34 14.61
N GLU A 159 -17.36 4.45 14.11
CA GLU A 159 -17.76 3.23 13.41
C GLU A 159 -18.58 2.31 14.33
N ASP A 160 -18.13 2.10 15.57
CA ASP A 160 -18.85 1.29 16.57
C ASP A 160 -20.25 1.83 16.88
N LYS A 161 -20.43 3.16 16.91
CA LYS A 161 -21.74 3.80 17.12
C LYS A 161 -22.67 3.62 15.94
N LEU A 162 -22.16 3.76 14.72
CA LEU A 162 -22.96 3.61 13.50
C LEU A 162 -23.40 2.15 13.28
N GLU A 163 -22.57 1.17 13.64
CA GLU A 163 -22.94 -0.24 13.57
C GLU A 163 -23.97 -0.64 14.64
N GLY A 164 -23.95 0.01 15.81
CA GLY A 164 -24.92 -0.21 16.88
C GLY A 164 -26.32 0.34 16.58
N GLU A 165 -26.43 1.38 15.75
CA GLU A 165 -27.71 1.97 15.32
C GLU A 165 -28.37 1.24 14.13
N GLN A 166 -27.64 0.33 13.46
CA GLN A 166 -28.14 -0.45 12.31
C GLN A 166 -28.62 -1.87 12.67
N LYS A 167 -28.59 -2.26 13.95
CA LYS A 167 -29.13 -3.53 14.47
C LYS A 167 -30.43 -3.29 15.23
#